data_AF-A0A1I6JPN9-F1
#
_entry.id   AF-A0A1I6JPN9-F1
#
_cell.length_a   1.000
_cell.length_b   1.000
_cell.length_c   1.000
_cell.angle_alpha   90.00
_cell.angle_beta   90.00
_cell.angle_gamma   90.00
#
_symmetry.space_group_name_H-M   'P 1'
#
loop_
_entity.id
_entity.type
_entity.pdbx_description
1 polymer ?
#
loop_
_entity_poly.entity_id
_entity_poly.type
_entity_poly.pdbx_seq_one_letter_code
_entity_poly.pdbx_strand_id
1 'polypeptide(L)'
;MFCTKCGNVIEENAKFCPKCGAKFEDELKPTAYAANAIMPSKQPKKMSKKTITIIGLCVVALIALIIGAVILNKRAHTVNLNDYVEVSFEGFDGYGTAEVSIDYDSIVDDYGDKIKEDKISRDMEKLDYYEREYYDYLDLDPESILIYFCINVDVSKQTNLSNGDTVKYSWDVNKKKLEKYFDLEFEYSNEKVTVEGLEEIDKYDAFEHLTINYVGASPSASIALDYDGEYFNNGDFYCDKYEALKDGDTITVTLDVDTQEVANSYGVIPTETSKTYTVECPNRYAENVDDISSEIKSQLKGQADDVITSFVASYDGKFSLQDNVYLGDFTICSKGNSTDPVNVYGFIYKLTFQYENMNKMNNIVTYYYVAYEDILVDSDGKSDISALNYSTTSNNFNVYNYYSIKGYDSLTALKSAIIDANAAEYNYDWNVSE
;
A
#
# COMPACT_ATOMS: atom_id res chain seq x y z
N MET A 1 13.23 14.56 34.19
CA MET A 1 13.00 13.16 33.69
C MET A 1 13.02 13.14 32.16
N PHE A 2 13.18 12.00 31.50
CA PHE A 2 13.14 11.92 30.02
C PHE A 2 11.82 11.25 29.55
N CYS A 3 11.25 11.72 28.45
CA CYS A 3 10.06 11.12 27.84
C CYS A 3 10.36 9.68 27.40
N THR A 4 9.62 8.71 27.91
CA THR A 4 9.78 7.29 27.53
C THR A 4 9.39 7.01 26.08
N LYS A 5 8.62 7.90 25.43
CA LYS A 5 8.19 7.75 24.03
C LYS A 5 9.14 8.41 23.02
N CYS A 6 9.83 9.50 23.36
CA CYS A 6 10.65 10.24 22.38
C CYS A 6 12.02 10.73 22.90
N GLY A 7 12.37 10.42 24.16
CA GLY A 7 13.66 10.75 24.75
C GLY A 7 13.87 12.23 25.11
N ASN A 8 12.89 13.11 24.92
CA ASN A 8 13.03 14.53 25.26
C ASN A 8 13.13 14.75 26.78
N VAL A 9 13.95 15.71 27.23
CA VAL A 9 13.99 16.13 28.64
C VAL A 9 12.66 16.79 29.02
N ILE A 10 12.15 16.45 30.21
CA ILE A 10 10.90 16.96 30.77
C ILE A 10 11.16 17.51 32.17
N GLU A 11 10.65 18.72 32.40
CA GLU A 11 10.67 19.42 33.69
C GLU A 11 9.80 18.70 34.73
N GLU A 12 10.21 18.77 36.00
CA GLU A 12 9.49 18.11 37.08
C GLU A 12 8.06 18.69 37.20
N ASN A 13 7.05 17.80 37.23
CA ASN A 13 5.60 18.07 37.28
C ASN A 13 4.89 18.37 35.94
N ALA A 14 5.53 18.18 34.79
CA ALA A 14 4.82 18.28 33.51
C ALA A 14 3.90 17.06 33.27
N LYS A 15 2.60 17.31 33.07
CA LYS A 15 1.58 16.27 32.84
C LYS A 15 1.65 15.62 31.46
N PHE A 16 2.29 16.29 30.50
CA PHE A 16 2.43 15.83 29.12
C PHE A 16 3.80 16.24 28.56
N CYS A 17 4.39 15.43 27.68
CA CYS A 17 5.62 15.76 26.98
C CYS A 17 5.38 16.90 25.96
N PRO A 18 6.11 18.04 26.04
CA PRO A 18 5.89 19.17 25.14
C PRO A 18 6.30 18.90 23.69
N LYS A 19 7.10 17.86 23.44
CA LYS A 19 7.58 17.52 22.10
C LYS A 19 6.70 16.53 21.35
N CYS A 20 6.09 15.57 22.03
CA CYS A 20 5.31 14.50 21.38
C CYS A 20 3.92 14.28 21.98
N GLY A 21 3.51 15.07 22.97
CA GLY A 21 2.16 15.03 23.55
C GLY A 21 1.86 13.86 24.49
N ALA A 22 2.83 12.98 24.76
CA ALA A 22 2.61 11.81 25.63
C ALA A 22 2.29 12.21 27.09
N LYS A 23 1.18 11.71 27.64
CA LYS A 23 0.69 11.99 29.00
C LYS A 23 1.38 11.13 30.07
N PHE A 24 1.62 11.68 31.26
CA PHE A 24 2.06 10.92 32.43
C PHE A 24 0.87 10.55 33.31
N GLU A 25 0.77 9.28 33.69
CA GLU A 25 -0.26 8.78 34.61
C GLU A 25 0.32 8.59 36.02
N ASP A 26 -0.21 9.35 36.99
CA ASP A 26 0.12 9.25 38.41
C ASP A 26 -0.59 8.04 39.04
N GLU A 27 0.17 7.04 39.50
CA GLU A 27 -0.37 5.99 40.39
C GLU A 27 -0.38 6.47 41.84
N LEU A 28 -1.57 6.55 42.45
CA LEU A 28 -1.76 6.25 43.87
C LEU A 28 -3.20 5.78 44.12
N LYS A 29 -3.37 4.56 44.65
CA LYS A 29 -4.34 4.24 45.72
C LYS A 29 -4.27 2.77 46.22
N PRO A 30 -4.46 2.52 47.53
CA PRO A 30 -4.56 1.18 48.11
C PRO A 30 -6.00 0.65 48.36
N THR A 31 -6.17 -0.65 48.07
CA THR A 31 -6.93 -1.76 48.73
C THR A 31 -8.38 -1.61 49.27
N ALA A 32 -9.33 -2.45 48.79
CA ALA A 32 -9.82 -3.72 49.42
C ALA A 32 -11.35 -4.05 49.27
N TYR A 33 -11.64 -5.36 49.08
CA TYR A 33 -12.91 -6.16 49.22
C TYR A 33 -14.08 -5.95 48.23
N ALA A 34 -14.87 -6.93 47.77
CA ALA A 34 -14.79 -8.40 47.53
C ALA A 34 -16.12 -8.87 46.87
N ALA A 35 -16.11 -10.07 46.25
CA ALA A 35 -17.21 -11.00 45.93
C ALA A 35 -17.80 -11.11 44.49
N ASN A 36 -17.13 -11.99 43.70
CA ASN A 36 -17.64 -13.14 42.91
C ASN A 36 -18.68 -13.00 41.78
N ALA A 37 -18.27 -13.25 40.53
CA ALA A 37 -18.56 -14.50 39.77
C ALA A 37 -17.87 -14.59 38.37
N ILE A 38 -16.98 -15.59 38.22
CA ILE A 38 -16.76 -16.53 37.07
C ILE A 38 -16.02 -16.06 35.77
N MET A 39 -14.68 -16.32 35.75
CA MET A 39 -13.76 -16.91 34.73
C MET A 39 -13.52 -16.30 33.31
N PRO A 40 -12.37 -16.59 32.64
CA PRO A 40 -10.97 -16.58 33.08
C PRO A 40 -10.03 -15.77 32.15
N SER A 41 -8.83 -15.52 32.68
CA SER A 41 -7.69 -14.77 32.15
C SER A 41 -7.12 -15.18 30.78
N LYS A 42 -6.62 -14.20 30.01
CA LYS A 42 -5.34 -14.32 29.28
C LYS A 42 -4.58 -12.98 29.34
N GLN A 43 -3.41 -13.04 29.99
CA GLN A 43 -2.41 -11.97 30.04
C GLN A 43 -1.75 -11.81 28.67
N PRO A 44 -1.32 -10.62 28.26
CA PRO A 44 -0.30 -10.49 27.22
C PRO A 44 1.04 -10.95 27.83
N LYS A 45 1.51 -12.12 27.39
CA LYS A 45 2.88 -12.56 27.68
C LYS A 45 3.83 -11.65 26.91
N LYS A 46 4.73 -10.99 27.65
CA LYS A 46 5.99 -10.44 27.14
C LYS A 46 6.61 -11.43 26.14
N MET A 47 6.74 -11.05 24.88
CA MET A 47 7.73 -11.68 24.01
C MET A 47 9.11 -11.24 24.51
N SER A 48 9.88 -12.22 24.98
CA SER A 48 11.28 -12.03 25.28
C SER A 48 12.01 -11.61 24.01
N LYS A 49 12.83 -10.56 24.10
CA LYS A 49 13.98 -10.40 23.21
C LYS A 49 14.81 -11.68 23.27
N LYS A 50 14.54 -12.63 22.38
CA LYS A 50 15.57 -13.57 21.97
C LYS A 50 16.36 -12.82 20.92
N THR A 51 17.61 -12.54 21.26
CA THR A 51 18.69 -12.38 20.30
C THR A 51 18.40 -13.27 19.09
N ILE A 52 18.38 -12.72 17.89
CA ILE A 52 18.53 -13.51 16.66
C ILE A 52 19.98 -14.01 16.68
N THR A 53 20.23 -14.98 17.56
CA THR A 53 21.32 -15.92 17.44
C THR A 53 20.91 -16.81 16.29
N ILE A 54 21.77 -16.87 15.27
CA ILE A 54 21.79 -17.91 14.24
C ILE A 54 21.57 -19.26 14.96
N ILE A 55 20.38 -19.82 14.85
CA ILE A 55 20.04 -21.16 15.35
C ILE A 55 19.23 -21.81 14.24
N GLY A 56 19.95 -22.47 13.33
CA GLY A 56 19.46 -23.52 12.45
C GLY A 56 20.08 -24.87 12.82
N LEU A 57 20.31 -25.13 14.11
CA LEU A 57 20.88 -26.39 14.63
C LEU A 57 19.78 -27.42 14.91
N CYS A 58 18.89 -27.67 13.95
CA CYS A 58 17.70 -28.49 14.19
C CYS A 58 17.65 -29.86 13.50
N VAL A 59 18.62 -30.27 12.68
CA VAL A 59 18.73 -31.69 12.27
C VAL A 59 20.17 -32.22 12.23
N VAL A 60 21.12 -31.59 12.92
CA VAL A 60 22.50 -32.14 13.01
C VAL A 60 22.55 -33.43 13.87
N ALA A 61 21.57 -33.64 14.76
CA ALA A 61 21.67 -34.66 15.80
C ALA A 61 21.31 -36.11 15.39
N LEU A 62 20.72 -36.36 14.22
CA LEU A 62 20.28 -37.72 13.84
C LEU A 62 21.17 -38.42 12.82
N ILE A 63 22.03 -37.71 12.09
CA ILE A 63 22.98 -38.32 11.14
C ILE A 63 24.40 -38.41 11.72
N ALA A 64 24.76 -37.56 12.68
CA ALA A 64 26.02 -37.66 13.45
C ALA A 64 26.20 -39.02 14.19
N LEU A 65 25.14 -39.82 14.32
CA LEU A 65 25.19 -41.15 14.94
C LEU A 65 25.58 -42.30 13.99
N ILE A 66 25.83 -42.06 12.69
CA ILE A 66 26.30 -43.12 11.77
C ILE A 66 27.82 -43.11 11.56
N ILE A 67 28.53 -42.03 11.90
CA ILE A 67 29.99 -41.92 11.65
C ILE A 67 30.83 -42.79 12.62
N GLY A 68 30.25 -43.26 13.72
CA GLY A 68 30.98 -43.98 14.76
C GLY A 68 30.99 -45.51 14.68
N ALA A 69 31.25 -46.17 13.53
CA ALA A 69 31.76 -47.57 13.50
C ALA A 69 32.00 -48.18 12.10
N VAL A 70 32.95 -47.70 11.30
CA VAL A 70 33.68 -48.58 10.34
C VAL A 70 35.16 -48.21 10.24
N ILE A 71 35.84 -47.97 11.37
CA ILE A 71 37.29 -48.21 11.41
C ILE A 71 37.44 -49.69 11.68
N LEU A 72 37.62 -50.49 10.62
CA LEU A 72 38.39 -51.74 10.65
C LEU A 72 38.64 -52.22 9.21
N ASN A 73 39.69 -51.63 8.62
CA ASN A 73 40.72 -52.34 7.84
C ASN A 73 40.34 -52.85 6.44
N LYS A 74 40.37 -51.95 5.43
CA LYS A 74 40.83 -52.27 4.05
C LYS A 74 41.52 -51.06 3.38
N ARG A 75 42.84 -51.18 3.18
CA ARG A 75 43.79 -50.32 2.43
C ARG A 75 44.10 -48.94 3.04
N ALA A 76 45.22 -48.85 3.76
CA ALA A 76 45.74 -47.65 4.44
C ALA A 76 46.15 -46.46 3.53
N HIS A 77 45.64 -46.36 2.29
CA HIS A 77 46.02 -45.34 1.31
C HIS A 77 44.85 -44.71 0.53
N THR A 78 43.61 -45.17 0.66
CA THR A 78 42.47 -44.63 -0.10
C THR A 78 41.51 -43.88 0.83
N VAL A 79 41.18 -42.62 0.49
CA VAL A 79 40.31 -41.71 1.23
C VAL A 79 39.01 -41.50 0.46
N ASN A 80 37.86 -41.68 1.09
CA ASN A 80 36.57 -41.32 0.51
C ASN A 80 36.18 -39.89 0.94
N LEU A 81 36.25 -38.92 0.03
CA LEU A 81 35.94 -37.52 0.38
C LEU A 81 34.47 -37.33 0.72
N ASN A 82 33.57 -38.20 0.24
CA ASN A 82 32.14 -38.11 0.55
C ASN A 82 31.85 -38.27 2.05
N ASP A 83 32.75 -38.92 2.80
CA ASP A 83 32.61 -39.13 4.25
C ASP A 83 32.74 -37.81 5.03
N TYR A 84 33.23 -36.74 4.38
CA TYR A 84 33.49 -35.42 4.96
C TYR A 84 32.58 -34.32 4.40
N VAL A 85 31.49 -34.67 3.69
CA VAL A 85 30.53 -33.70 3.17
C VAL A 85 29.31 -33.63 4.08
N GLU A 86 28.96 -32.43 4.50
CA GLU A 86 27.70 -32.15 5.19
C GLU A 86 26.79 -31.35 4.26
N VAL A 87 25.55 -31.81 4.10
CA VAL A 87 24.48 -31.04 3.46
C VAL A 87 23.43 -30.76 4.52
N SER A 88 23.19 -29.50 4.79
CA SER A 88 22.20 -29.04 5.77
C SER A 88 21.07 -28.28 5.10
N PHE A 89 19.89 -28.35 5.72
CA PHE A 89 18.70 -27.64 5.27
C PHE A 89 18.13 -26.82 6.43
N GLU A 90 17.72 -25.59 6.15
CA GLU A 90 17.11 -24.71 7.13
C GLU A 90 15.97 -23.87 6.53
N GLY A 91 15.19 -23.24 7.40
CA GLY A 91 14.04 -22.44 7.01
C GLY A 91 12.76 -23.25 6.93
N PHE A 92 11.86 -22.84 6.04
CA PHE A 92 10.48 -23.33 5.98
C PHE A 92 10.18 -24.13 4.72
N ASP A 93 9.22 -25.04 4.78
CA ASP A 93 8.80 -25.87 3.64
C ASP A 93 8.26 -25.00 2.48
N GLY A 94 8.92 -25.07 1.32
CA GLY A 94 8.67 -24.21 0.16
C GLY A 94 9.60 -23.01 0.05
N TYR A 95 10.28 -22.67 1.14
CA TYR A 95 11.15 -21.51 1.30
C TYR A 95 12.49 -21.91 1.95
N GLY A 96 12.83 -23.19 1.94
CA GLY A 96 14.01 -23.71 2.61
C GLY A 96 15.27 -23.39 1.84
N THR A 97 16.38 -23.34 2.55
CA THR A 97 17.71 -23.17 1.98
C THR A 97 18.56 -24.43 2.17
N ALA A 98 19.53 -24.64 1.28
CA ALA A 98 20.52 -25.70 1.40
C ALA A 98 21.91 -25.10 1.47
N GLU A 99 22.69 -25.61 2.40
CA GLU A 99 24.12 -25.36 2.50
C GLU A 99 24.87 -26.69 2.34
N VAL A 100 26.02 -26.64 1.68
CA VAL A 100 26.93 -27.76 1.62
C VAL A 100 28.29 -27.30 2.08
N SER A 101 28.89 -28.07 2.97
CA SER A 101 30.21 -27.82 3.52
C SER A 101 31.04 -29.10 3.48
N ILE A 102 32.35 -28.91 3.53
CA ILE A 102 33.31 -30.00 3.73
C ILE A 102 33.88 -29.82 5.13
N ASP A 103 33.90 -30.90 5.91
CA ASP A 103 34.59 -30.96 7.20
C ASP A 103 36.10 -31.12 6.97
N TYR A 104 36.74 -29.99 6.64
CA TYR A 104 38.17 -29.95 6.36
C TYR A 104 39.00 -30.31 7.59
N ASP A 105 38.58 -29.88 8.79
CA ASP A 105 39.22 -30.22 10.06
C ASP A 105 39.38 -31.74 10.22
N SER A 106 38.30 -32.51 10.01
CA SER A 106 38.36 -33.97 10.10
C SER A 106 39.28 -34.60 9.04
N ILE A 107 39.32 -34.07 7.81
CA ILE A 107 40.27 -34.55 6.78
C ILE A 107 41.71 -34.31 7.23
N VAL A 108 41.98 -33.16 7.84
CA VAL A 108 43.31 -32.79 8.33
C VAL A 108 43.73 -33.63 9.53
N ASP A 109 42.83 -33.86 10.49
CA ASP A 109 43.10 -34.71 11.64
C ASP A 109 43.42 -36.15 11.22
N ASP A 110 42.73 -36.66 10.20
CA ASP A 110 42.92 -38.02 9.70
C ASP A 110 44.16 -38.17 8.80
N TYR A 111 44.51 -37.15 8.00
CA TYR A 111 45.45 -37.28 6.88
C TYR A 111 46.49 -36.16 6.74
N GLY A 112 46.52 -35.18 7.63
CA GLY A 112 47.44 -34.04 7.56
C GLY A 112 48.92 -34.46 7.56
N ASP A 113 49.26 -35.55 8.24
CA ASP A 113 50.62 -36.12 8.26
C ASP A 113 51.07 -36.73 6.90
N LYS A 114 50.14 -36.88 5.94
CA LYS A 114 50.39 -37.39 4.57
C LYS A 114 50.63 -36.29 3.55
N ILE A 115 50.70 -35.03 3.99
CA ILE A 115 50.95 -33.87 3.13
C ILE A 115 52.43 -33.78 2.77
N LYS A 116 52.69 -33.59 1.47
CA LYS A 116 54.02 -33.39 0.87
C LYS A 116 54.38 -31.91 0.97
N GLU A 117 54.65 -31.44 2.18
CA GLU A 117 55.00 -30.03 2.48
C GLU A 117 56.10 -29.50 1.55
N ASP A 118 57.13 -30.31 1.24
CA ASP A 118 58.23 -29.92 0.36
C ASP A 118 57.77 -29.57 -1.07
N LYS A 119 56.65 -30.14 -1.54
CA LYS A 119 56.06 -29.83 -2.84
C LYS A 119 55.29 -28.52 -2.81
N ILE A 120 54.60 -28.26 -1.70
CA ILE A 120 53.86 -27.03 -1.47
C ILE A 120 54.84 -25.86 -1.38
N SER A 121 55.86 -25.95 -0.52
CA SER A 121 56.87 -24.88 -0.39
C SER A 121 57.53 -24.53 -1.73
N ARG A 122 57.85 -25.53 -2.56
CA ARG A 122 58.43 -25.28 -3.90
C ARG A 122 57.48 -24.64 -4.90
N ASP A 123 56.18 -24.86 -4.77
CA ASP A 123 55.21 -24.17 -5.62
C ASP A 123 54.92 -22.77 -5.10
N MET A 124 54.86 -22.60 -3.77
CA MET A 124 54.74 -21.30 -3.09
C MET A 124 55.87 -20.34 -3.47
N GLU A 125 57.11 -20.84 -3.61
CA GLU A 125 58.25 -20.05 -4.08
C GLU A 125 58.06 -19.48 -5.50
N LYS A 126 57.22 -20.10 -6.33
CA LYS A 126 56.95 -19.68 -7.73
C LYS A 126 55.79 -18.70 -7.86
N LEU A 127 55.04 -18.48 -6.79
CA LEU A 127 53.93 -17.56 -6.76
C LEU A 127 54.43 -16.11 -6.87
N ASP A 128 53.63 -15.27 -7.50
CA ASP A 128 53.90 -13.84 -7.56
C ASP A 128 53.66 -13.16 -6.20
N TYR A 129 53.95 -11.86 -6.12
CA TYR A 129 53.83 -11.10 -4.89
C TYR A 129 52.38 -11.08 -4.34
N TYR A 130 51.37 -10.94 -5.20
CA TYR A 130 49.97 -10.84 -4.79
C TYR A 130 49.42 -12.21 -4.36
N GLU A 131 49.78 -13.26 -5.10
CA GLU A 131 49.46 -14.63 -4.72
C GLU A 131 50.08 -14.95 -3.36
N ARG A 132 51.37 -14.63 -3.15
CA ARG A 132 52.05 -14.89 -1.88
C ARG A 132 51.44 -14.11 -0.71
N GLU A 133 51.11 -12.83 -0.89
CA GLU A 133 50.43 -12.02 0.14
C GLU A 133 49.04 -12.58 0.47
N TYR A 134 48.32 -13.12 -0.51
CA TYR A 134 47.03 -13.78 -0.31
C TYR A 134 47.17 -15.10 0.46
N TYR A 135 48.17 -15.93 0.16
CA TYR A 135 48.39 -17.19 0.89
C TYR A 135 49.01 -17.02 2.27
N ASP A 136 49.87 -16.01 2.47
CA ASP A 136 50.38 -15.66 3.80
C ASP A 136 49.25 -15.19 4.73
N TYR A 137 48.20 -14.55 4.17
CA TYR A 137 46.99 -14.19 4.93
C TYR A 137 46.16 -15.40 5.35
N LEU A 138 46.16 -16.47 4.54
CA LEU A 138 45.35 -17.67 4.77
C LEU A 138 45.94 -18.62 5.81
N ASP A 139 47.20 -18.44 6.23
CA ASP A 139 47.95 -19.36 7.10
C ASP A 139 47.94 -20.79 6.52
N LEU A 140 48.97 -21.15 5.74
CA LEU A 140 49.08 -22.32 4.84
C LEU A 140 49.05 -23.70 5.54
N ASP A 141 48.11 -23.89 6.45
CA ASP A 141 47.79 -25.14 7.07
C ASP A 141 47.19 -26.13 6.05
N PRO A 142 47.19 -27.42 6.40
CA PRO A 142 46.56 -28.47 5.61
C PRO A 142 45.14 -28.17 5.11
N GLU A 143 44.33 -27.49 5.91
CA GLU A 143 42.95 -27.12 5.60
C GLU A 143 42.89 -26.09 4.47
N SER A 144 43.66 -25.00 4.57
CA SER A 144 43.79 -23.97 3.54
C SER A 144 44.27 -24.55 2.21
N ILE A 145 45.13 -25.57 2.24
CA ILE A 145 45.57 -26.27 1.04
C ILE A 145 44.41 -27.03 0.38
N LEU A 146 43.58 -27.72 1.17
CA LEU A 146 42.44 -28.48 0.66
C LEU A 146 41.36 -27.56 0.07
N ILE A 147 40.98 -26.52 0.83
CA ILE A 147 39.96 -25.52 0.47
C ILE A 147 40.28 -24.82 -0.85
N TYR A 148 41.51 -24.31 -1.00
CA TYR A 148 41.83 -23.42 -2.10
C TYR A 148 42.35 -24.12 -3.35
N PHE A 149 43.00 -25.27 -3.19
CA PHE A 149 43.75 -25.86 -4.30
C PHE A 149 43.18 -27.14 -4.85
N CYS A 150 42.49 -27.92 -4.02
CA CYS A 150 42.28 -29.33 -4.30
C CYS A 150 40.82 -29.68 -4.50
N ILE A 151 39.94 -29.26 -3.60
CA ILE A 151 38.56 -29.75 -3.57
C ILE A 151 37.57 -28.65 -3.21
N ASN A 152 36.43 -28.65 -3.90
CA ASN A 152 35.27 -27.82 -3.61
C ASN A 152 34.00 -28.64 -3.86
N VAL A 153 32.88 -28.24 -3.24
CA VAL A 153 31.57 -28.86 -3.43
C VAL A 153 30.49 -27.80 -3.58
N ASP A 154 29.61 -28.02 -4.55
CA ASP A 154 28.46 -27.14 -4.83
C ASP A 154 27.16 -27.93 -4.78
N VAL A 155 26.06 -27.29 -4.37
CA VAL A 155 24.70 -27.84 -4.47
C VAL A 155 23.96 -27.30 -5.69
N SER A 156 23.14 -28.15 -6.30
CA SER A 156 22.38 -27.82 -7.52
C SER A 156 21.30 -26.75 -7.33
N LYS A 157 20.83 -26.52 -6.10
CA LYS A 157 19.77 -25.57 -5.75
C LYS A 157 19.93 -25.19 -4.27
N GLN A 158 19.90 -23.90 -3.97
CA GLN A 158 20.19 -23.36 -2.63
C GLN A 158 18.99 -22.78 -1.91
N THR A 159 17.89 -22.45 -2.60
CA THR A 159 16.72 -21.75 -2.03
C THR A 159 15.42 -22.29 -2.63
N ASN A 160 14.27 -21.87 -2.10
CA ASN A 160 12.94 -22.34 -2.54
C ASN A 160 12.80 -23.87 -2.46
N LEU A 161 13.33 -24.48 -1.40
CA LEU A 161 13.30 -25.92 -1.19
C LEU A 161 12.10 -26.33 -0.34
N SER A 162 11.57 -27.52 -0.63
CA SER A 162 10.49 -28.16 0.12
C SER A 162 10.92 -29.49 0.71
N ASN A 163 10.28 -29.93 1.78
CA ASN A 163 10.44 -31.27 2.32
C ASN A 163 10.09 -32.31 1.24
N GLY A 164 10.99 -33.25 0.99
CA GLY A 164 10.88 -34.25 -0.08
C GLY A 164 11.51 -33.82 -1.42
N ASP A 165 11.96 -32.57 -1.58
CA ASP A 165 12.80 -32.19 -2.71
C ASP A 165 14.09 -33.00 -2.71
N THR A 166 14.72 -33.11 -3.87
CA THR A 166 16.05 -33.74 -3.99
C THR A 166 17.05 -32.74 -4.53
N VAL A 167 18.08 -32.45 -3.75
CA VAL A 167 19.23 -31.66 -4.21
C VAL A 167 20.39 -32.59 -4.54
N LYS A 168 21.25 -32.17 -5.47
CA LYS A 168 22.47 -32.89 -5.82
C LYS A 168 23.66 -32.04 -5.43
N TYR A 169 24.58 -32.56 -4.62
CA TYR A 169 25.88 -31.94 -4.46
C TYR A 169 26.86 -32.50 -5.50
N SER A 170 27.81 -31.68 -5.95
CA SER A 170 28.79 -32.04 -6.96
C SER A 170 30.18 -31.61 -6.56
N TRP A 171 31.11 -32.54 -6.68
CA TRP A 171 32.53 -32.30 -6.44
C TRP A 171 33.18 -31.56 -7.62
N ASP A 172 33.92 -30.50 -7.32
CA ASP A 172 34.98 -29.98 -8.18
C ASP A 172 36.33 -30.35 -7.56
N VAL A 173 37.10 -31.17 -8.27
CA VAL A 173 38.33 -31.78 -7.73
C VAL A 173 39.48 -31.65 -8.70
N ASN A 174 40.56 -31.01 -8.23
CA ASN A 174 41.83 -30.95 -8.92
C ASN A 174 42.68 -32.19 -8.62
N LYS A 175 42.40 -33.29 -9.33
CA LYS A 175 43.13 -34.58 -9.19
C LYS A 175 44.65 -34.42 -9.24
N LYS A 176 45.17 -33.58 -10.15
CA LYS A 176 46.61 -33.36 -10.31
C LYS A 176 47.25 -32.74 -9.08
N LYS A 177 46.56 -31.80 -8.42
CA LYS A 177 47.04 -31.16 -7.19
C LYS A 177 46.91 -32.09 -5.99
N LEU A 178 45.82 -32.85 -5.89
CA LEU A 178 45.68 -33.91 -4.87
C LEU A 178 46.83 -34.92 -4.93
N GLU A 179 47.10 -35.52 -6.10
CA GLU A 179 48.21 -36.49 -6.28
C GLU A 179 49.58 -35.87 -6.02
N LYS A 180 49.74 -34.57 -6.27
CA LYS A 180 50.99 -33.84 -6.08
C LYS A 180 51.26 -33.54 -4.61
N TYR A 181 50.24 -33.14 -3.86
CA TYR A 181 50.38 -32.66 -2.48
C TYR A 181 50.09 -33.72 -1.42
N PHE A 182 49.43 -34.82 -1.76
CA PHE A 182 49.10 -35.89 -0.82
C PHE A 182 49.70 -37.23 -1.27
N ASP A 183 50.04 -38.09 -0.31
CA ASP A 183 50.43 -39.49 -0.58
C ASP A 183 49.28 -40.48 -0.39
N LEU A 184 48.13 -40.15 -1.00
CA LEU A 184 46.85 -40.83 -0.84
C LEU A 184 46.13 -40.95 -2.18
N GLU A 185 45.32 -41.99 -2.32
CA GLU A 185 44.31 -42.14 -3.37
C GLU A 185 42.99 -41.54 -2.86
N PHE A 186 42.26 -40.79 -3.68
CA PHE A 186 40.98 -40.20 -3.29
C PHE A 186 39.84 -40.76 -4.15
N GLU A 187 38.80 -41.27 -3.49
CA GLU A 187 37.50 -41.61 -4.07
C GLU A 187 36.48 -40.53 -3.71
N TYR A 188 35.62 -40.17 -4.65
CA TYR A 188 34.55 -39.20 -4.47
C TYR A 188 33.49 -39.38 -5.54
N SER A 189 32.25 -39.08 -5.21
CA SER A 189 31.14 -39.15 -6.15
C SER A 189 30.08 -38.11 -5.83
N ASN A 190 29.41 -37.60 -6.87
CA ASN A 190 28.32 -36.66 -6.68
C ASN A 190 27.09 -37.42 -6.19
N GLU A 191 26.51 -37.02 -5.06
CA GLU A 191 25.35 -37.69 -4.50
C GLU A 191 24.11 -36.79 -4.48
N LYS A 192 22.98 -37.44 -4.23
CA LYS A 192 21.68 -36.80 -4.08
C LYS A 192 21.25 -36.90 -2.64
N VAL A 193 20.77 -35.80 -2.09
CA VAL A 193 20.26 -35.70 -0.73
C VAL A 193 18.80 -35.26 -0.81
N THR A 194 17.94 -35.94 -0.05
CA THR A 194 16.54 -35.55 0.11
C THR A 194 16.46 -34.45 1.16
N VAL A 195 15.75 -33.38 0.84
CA VAL A 195 15.48 -32.26 1.74
C VAL A 195 14.49 -32.73 2.80
N GLU A 196 14.88 -32.60 4.06
CA GLU A 196 14.06 -32.99 5.21
C GLU A 196 14.27 -31.99 6.37
N GLY A 197 13.26 -31.86 7.22
CA GLY A 197 13.37 -31.09 8.47
C GLY A 197 13.09 -29.59 8.34
N LEU A 198 12.55 -29.13 7.21
CA LEU A 198 12.06 -27.76 7.08
C LEU A 198 10.75 -27.57 7.87
N GLU A 199 10.60 -26.42 8.53
CA GLU A 199 9.42 -26.10 9.36
C GLU A 199 8.19 -25.72 8.50
N GLU A 200 6.98 -25.94 9.02
CA GLU A 200 5.78 -25.36 8.37
C GLU A 200 5.76 -23.84 8.53
N ILE A 201 5.35 -23.10 7.50
CA ILE A 201 5.30 -21.63 7.53
C ILE A 201 3.89 -21.13 7.83
N ASP A 202 3.82 -20.13 8.72
CA ASP A 202 2.57 -19.45 9.06
C ASP A 202 2.14 -18.49 7.94
N LYS A 203 0.82 -18.25 7.85
CA LYS A 203 0.22 -17.32 6.89
C LYS A 203 -0.28 -16.06 7.58
N TYR A 204 -0.15 -14.94 6.88
CA TYR A 204 -0.57 -13.62 7.35
C TYR A 204 -1.43 -12.93 6.27
N ASP A 205 -2.63 -12.47 6.63
CA ASP A 205 -3.48 -11.72 5.70
C ASP A 205 -3.10 -10.22 5.73
N ALA A 206 -2.28 -9.82 4.77
CA ALA A 206 -1.86 -8.42 4.62
C ALA A 206 -3.04 -7.49 4.29
N PHE A 207 -4.06 -7.98 3.60
CA PHE A 207 -5.16 -7.14 3.12
C PHE A 207 -6.21 -6.86 4.20
N GLU A 208 -6.22 -7.59 5.32
CA GLU A 208 -7.03 -7.22 6.51
C GLU A 208 -6.58 -5.91 7.16
N HIS A 209 -5.34 -5.51 6.91
CA HIS A 209 -4.69 -4.30 7.45
C HIS A 209 -4.60 -3.15 6.44
N LEU A 210 -5.15 -3.34 5.24
CA LEU A 210 -5.14 -2.35 4.18
C LEU A 210 -6.46 -1.58 4.15
N THR A 211 -6.38 -0.26 4.30
CA THR A 211 -7.49 0.67 4.10
C THR A 211 -7.36 1.35 2.74
N ILE A 212 -8.42 1.28 1.94
CA ILE A 212 -8.52 1.99 0.66
C ILE A 212 -9.36 3.24 0.86
N ASN A 213 -8.73 4.40 0.71
CA ASN A 213 -9.40 5.69 0.82
C ASN A 213 -9.65 6.26 -0.57
N TYR A 214 -10.91 6.60 -0.85
CA TYR A 214 -11.29 7.29 -2.08
C TYR A 214 -11.35 8.80 -1.83
N VAL A 215 -10.65 9.56 -2.66
CA VAL A 215 -10.54 11.01 -2.59
C VAL A 215 -11.17 11.64 -3.83
N GLY A 216 -11.94 12.71 -3.65
CA GLY A 216 -12.64 13.37 -4.76
C GLY A 216 -14.01 12.73 -5.02
N ALA A 217 -14.46 12.82 -6.28
CA ALA A 217 -15.80 12.40 -6.68
C ALA A 217 -15.78 11.64 -8.00
N SER A 218 -16.70 10.69 -8.17
CA SER A 218 -16.93 10.02 -9.45
C SER A 218 -17.27 11.05 -10.55
N PRO A 219 -16.73 10.95 -11.79
CA PRO A 219 -15.88 9.89 -12.34
C PRO A 219 -14.36 10.16 -12.22
N SER A 220 -13.96 11.10 -11.38
CA SER A 220 -12.59 11.61 -11.27
C SER A 220 -11.99 11.36 -9.88
N ALA A 221 -12.48 10.35 -9.16
CA ALA A 221 -11.94 10.01 -7.86
C ALA A 221 -10.53 9.40 -7.98
N SER A 222 -9.79 9.49 -6.88
CA SER A 222 -8.45 8.96 -6.74
C SER A 222 -8.36 8.04 -5.51
N ILE A 223 -7.33 7.18 -5.48
CA ILE A 223 -7.06 6.27 -4.35
C ILE A 223 -5.88 6.75 -3.52
N ALA A 224 -6.01 6.64 -2.21
CA ALA A 224 -4.91 6.63 -1.26
C ALA A 224 -4.95 5.34 -0.43
N LEU A 225 -3.84 4.61 -0.39
CA LEU A 225 -3.69 3.39 0.39
C LEU A 225 -3.09 3.72 1.75
N ASP A 226 -3.63 3.11 2.80
CA ASP A 226 -3.06 3.14 4.14
C ASP A 226 -2.99 1.75 4.74
N TYR A 227 -1.89 1.43 5.43
CA TYR A 227 -1.55 0.11 5.92
C TYR A 227 -1.04 0.21 7.35
N ASP A 228 -1.65 -0.56 8.24
CA ASP A 228 -1.38 -0.52 9.68
C ASP A 228 -0.84 -1.84 10.25
N GLY A 229 -0.52 -2.80 9.38
CA GLY A 229 -0.04 -4.13 9.77
C GLY A 229 1.46 -4.18 10.13
N GLU A 230 1.92 -5.37 10.54
CA GLU A 230 3.24 -5.51 11.20
C GLU A 230 4.42 -5.72 10.23
N TYR A 231 4.22 -6.45 9.14
CA TYR A 231 5.34 -6.98 8.33
C TYR A 231 5.65 -6.22 7.04
N PHE A 232 4.76 -5.33 6.61
CA PHE A 232 4.84 -4.62 5.32
C PHE A 232 4.71 -3.11 5.53
N ASN A 233 4.93 -2.35 4.47
CA ASN A 233 4.77 -0.91 4.45
C ASN A 233 3.79 -0.50 3.35
N ASN A 234 3.25 0.72 3.44
CA ASN A 234 2.42 1.32 2.39
C ASN A 234 3.05 1.26 0.99
N GLY A 235 4.39 1.37 0.91
CA GLY A 235 5.12 1.32 -0.36
C GLY A 235 5.15 -0.04 -1.04
N ASP A 236 4.82 -1.11 -0.32
CA ASP A 236 4.78 -2.47 -0.86
C ASP A 236 3.45 -2.76 -1.57
N PHE A 237 2.45 -1.88 -1.45
CA PHE A 237 1.14 -2.02 -2.08
C PHE A 237 0.99 -1.12 -3.30
N TYR A 238 0.57 -1.71 -4.41
CA TYR A 238 0.34 -1.06 -5.69
C TYR A 238 -1.10 -1.27 -6.16
N CYS A 239 -1.74 -0.24 -6.71
CA CYS A 239 -3.04 -0.33 -7.35
C CYS A 239 -2.92 -0.22 -8.87
N ASP A 240 -3.63 -1.05 -9.63
CA ASP A 240 -3.65 -0.99 -11.10
C ASP A 240 -4.14 0.36 -11.67
N LYS A 241 -4.99 1.07 -10.92
CA LYS A 241 -5.51 2.40 -11.26
C LYS A 241 -5.62 3.30 -10.03
N TYR A 242 -5.06 4.50 -10.10
CA TYR A 242 -5.05 5.46 -8.98
C TYR A 242 -5.97 6.68 -9.16
N GLU A 243 -6.40 6.98 -10.38
CA GLU A 243 -7.13 8.20 -10.73
C GLU A 243 -8.20 7.91 -11.79
N ALA A 244 -9.07 8.90 -12.05
CA ALA A 244 -10.17 8.79 -13.02
C ALA A 244 -11.12 7.61 -12.69
N LEU A 245 -11.37 7.41 -11.40
CA LEU A 245 -12.19 6.32 -10.87
C LEU A 245 -13.66 6.73 -10.82
N LYS A 246 -14.50 5.81 -11.28
CA LYS A 246 -15.95 5.91 -11.17
C LYS A 246 -16.48 5.01 -10.07
N ASP A 247 -17.60 5.40 -9.50
CA ASP A 247 -18.33 4.53 -8.59
C ASP A 247 -18.70 3.21 -9.29
N GLY A 248 -18.44 2.08 -8.63
CA GLY A 248 -18.61 0.75 -9.21
C GLY A 248 -17.48 0.26 -10.13
N ASP A 249 -16.44 1.06 -10.40
CA ASP A 249 -15.22 0.56 -11.05
C ASP A 249 -14.61 -0.60 -10.23
N THR A 250 -13.80 -1.43 -10.89
CA THR A 250 -13.02 -2.47 -10.21
C THR A 250 -11.54 -2.10 -10.25
N ILE A 251 -10.88 -2.23 -9.11
CA ILE A 251 -9.43 -2.04 -8.95
C ILE A 251 -8.79 -3.31 -8.39
N THR A 252 -7.51 -3.50 -8.67
CA THR A 252 -6.71 -4.60 -8.12
C THR A 252 -5.52 -4.03 -7.36
N VAL A 253 -5.42 -4.35 -6.08
CA VAL A 253 -4.27 -4.01 -5.25
C VAL A 253 -3.34 -5.23 -5.16
N THR A 254 -2.06 -5.02 -5.43
CA THR A 254 -1.00 -6.02 -5.40
C THR A 254 0.00 -5.69 -4.30
N LEU A 255 0.38 -6.69 -3.52
CA LEU A 255 1.50 -6.66 -2.58
C LEU A 255 2.76 -7.14 -3.33
N ASP A 256 3.67 -6.23 -3.65
CA ASP A 256 4.90 -6.47 -4.40
C ASP A 256 6.08 -6.73 -3.44
N VAL A 257 6.26 -8.01 -3.08
CA VAL A 257 7.29 -8.45 -2.13
C VAL A 257 7.97 -9.74 -2.60
N ASP A 258 9.23 -9.93 -2.23
CA ASP A 258 9.89 -11.22 -2.37
C ASP A 258 9.45 -12.15 -1.23
N THR A 259 8.57 -13.11 -1.53
CA THR A 259 8.06 -14.05 -0.53
C THR A 259 9.14 -14.90 0.15
N GLN A 260 10.28 -15.16 -0.51
CA GLN A 260 11.40 -15.89 0.09
C GLN A 260 12.11 -15.02 1.13
N GLU A 261 12.28 -13.72 0.86
CA GLU A 261 12.84 -12.77 1.83
C GLU A 261 11.91 -12.57 3.03
N VAL A 262 10.59 -12.48 2.79
CA VAL A 262 9.57 -12.35 3.84
C VAL A 262 9.57 -13.59 4.75
N ALA A 263 9.58 -14.80 4.17
CA ALA A 263 9.65 -16.04 4.92
C ALA A 263 10.90 -16.09 5.82
N ASN A 264 12.07 -15.76 5.26
CA ASN A 264 13.35 -15.80 5.98
C ASN A 264 13.44 -14.73 7.09
N SER A 265 12.87 -13.55 6.87
CA SER A 265 12.97 -12.42 7.80
C SER A 265 11.94 -12.46 8.91
N TYR A 266 10.72 -12.93 8.62
CA TYR A 266 9.57 -12.79 9.50
C TYR A 266 8.93 -14.13 9.90
N GLY A 267 9.28 -15.24 9.24
CA GLY A 267 8.69 -16.55 9.53
C GLY A 267 7.21 -16.66 9.14
N VAL A 268 6.74 -15.79 8.25
CA VAL A 268 5.37 -15.76 7.75
C VAL A 268 5.38 -15.52 6.23
N ILE A 269 4.29 -15.87 5.56
CA ILE A 269 4.04 -15.48 4.17
C ILE A 269 2.67 -14.83 4.01
N PRO A 270 2.49 -13.92 3.03
CA PRO A 270 1.17 -13.39 2.72
C PRO A 270 0.23 -14.51 2.26
N THR A 271 -1.02 -14.50 2.74
CA THR A 271 -2.05 -15.46 2.32
C THR A 271 -2.34 -15.35 0.82
N GLU A 272 -2.32 -14.12 0.30
CA GLU A 272 -2.46 -13.76 -1.11
C GLU A 272 -1.61 -12.50 -1.39
N THR A 273 -1.16 -12.31 -2.62
CA THR A 273 -0.36 -11.14 -3.04
C THR A 273 -1.15 -10.17 -3.91
N SER A 274 -2.43 -10.44 -4.16
CA SER A 274 -3.29 -9.56 -4.97
C SER A 274 -4.75 -9.72 -4.57
N LYS A 275 -5.48 -8.60 -4.49
CA LYS A 275 -6.90 -8.57 -4.13
C LYS A 275 -7.66 -7.51 -4.91
N THR A 276 -8.88 -7.84 -5.31
CA THR A 276 -9.75 -6.97 -6.11
C THR A 276 -10.80 -6.29 -5.23
N TYR A 277 -11.05 -5.00 -5.50
CA TYR A 277 -12.02 -4.18 -4.77
C TYR A 277 -12.95 -3.45 -5.74
N THR A 278 -14.19 -3.22 -5.29
CA THR A 278 -15.13 -2.32 -5.96
C THR A 278 -14.92 -0.91 -5.44
N VAL A 279 -14.82 0.05 -6.34
CA VAL A 279 -14.68 1.48 -6.01
C VAL A 279 -15.98 2.01 -5.44
N GLU A 280 -15.91 2.58 -4.24
CA GLU A 280 -17.02 3.23 -3.54
C GLU A 280 -16.67 4.70 -3.31
N CYS A 281 -17.07 5.57 -4.25
CA CYS A 281 -16.75 6.99 -4.16
C CYS A 281 -17.61 7.65 -3.06
N PRO A 282 -17.03 8.49 -2.18
CA PRO A 282 -17.80 9.12 -1.11
C PRO A 282 -18.81 10.15 -1.63
N ASN A 283 -18.51 10.77 -2.77
CA ASN A 283 -19.34 11.78 -3.41
C ASN A 283 -19.43 11.55 -4.92
N ARG A 284 -20.51 12.06 -5.52
CA ARG A 284 -20.70 12.16 -6.97
C ARG A 284 -21.31 13.51 -7.33
N TYR A 285 -21.17 13.94 -8.57
CA TYR A 285 -21.93 15.09 -9.07
C TYR A 285 -23.42 14.74 -9.18
N ALA A 286 -24.30 15.64 -8.76
CA ALA A 286 -25.74 15.50 -8.99
C ALA A 286 -26.03 15.59 -10.50
N GLU A 287 -26.58 14.54 -11.08
CA GLU A 287 -26.90 14.50 -12.53
C GLU A 287 -28.33 14.97 -12.79
N ASN A 288 -29.22 14.72 -11.83
CA ASN A 288 -30.64 15.01 -11.88
C ASN A 288 -31.04 15.86 -10.68
N VAL A 289 -32.20 16.50 -10.74
CA VAL A 289 -32.70 17.26 -9.59
C VAL A 289 -32.92 16.34 -8.38
N ASP A 290 -33.35 15.10 -8.61
CA ASP A 290 -33.70 14.15 -7.55
C ASP A 290 -32.47 13.53 -6.86
N ASP A 291 -31.26 13.74 -7.39
CA ASP A 291 -30.02 13.39 -6.69
C ASP A 291 -29.78 14.28 -5.46
N ILE A 292 -30.39 15.48 -5.43
CA ILE A 292 -30.20 16.47 -4.37
C ILE A 292 -31.34 16.32 -3.36
N SER A 293 -30.99 16.12 -2.10
CA SER A 293 -31.95 15.99 -1.01
C SER A 293 -32.80 17.26 -0.85
N SER A 294 -34.06 17.07 -0.43
CA SER A 294 -35.00 18.18 -0.20
C SER A 294 -34.49 19.23 0.79
N GLU A 295 -33.68 18.81 1.77
CA GLU A 295 -33.01 19.70 2.72
C GLU A 295 -32.05 20.66 2.01
N ILE A 296 -31.13 20.13 1.19
CA ILE A 296 -30.17 20.91 0.43
C ILE A 296 -30.87 21.82 -0.59
N LYS A 297 -31.88 21.30 -1.30
CA LYS A 297 -32.70 22.10 -2.22
C LYS A 297 -33.31 23.31 -1.51
N SER A 298 -33.86 23.12 -0.29
CA SER A 298 -34.45 24.21 0.49
C SER A 298 -33.41 25.25 0.91
N GLN A 299 -32.20 24.84 1.29
CA GLN A 299 -31.13 25.75 1.69
C GLN A 299 -30.63 26.58 0.51
N LEU A 300 -30.34 25.93 -0.63
CA LEU A 300 -29.93 26.60 -1.87
C LEU A 300 -31.02 27.53 -2.39
N LYS A 301 -32.29 27.14 -2.29
CA LYS A 301 -33.40 28.01 -2.66
C LYS A 301 -33.46 29.26 -1.76
N GLY A 302 -33.24 29.12 -0.45
CA GLY A 302 -33.17 30.26 0.45
C GLY A 302 -32.08 31.26 0.06
N GLN A 303 -30.89 30.76 -0.27
CA GLN A 303 -29.81 31.60 -0.81
C GLN A 303 -30.21 32.26 -2.15
N ALA A 304 -30.90 31.53 -3.03
CA ALA A 304 -31.39 32.09 -4.29
C ALA A 304 -32.45 33.18 -4.07
N ASP A 305 -33.34 33.02 -3.08
CA ASP A 305 -34.34 34.03 -2.71
C ASP A 305 -33.67 35.33 -2.22
N ASP A 306 -32.56 35.24 -1.47
CA ASP A 306 -31.75 36.39 -1.06
C ASP A 306 -31.08 37.09 -2.25
N VAL A 307 -30.60 36.32 -3.23
CA VAL A 307 -30.04 36.84 -4.49
C VAL A 307 -31.12 37.56 -5.30
N ILE A 308 -32.33 36.99 -5.41
CA ILE A 308 -33.48 37.62 -6.09
C ILE A 308 -33.88 38.91 -5.37
N THR A 309 -33.92 38.92 -4.03
CA THR A 309 -34.22 40.11 -3.24
C THR A 309 -33.22 41.24 -3.53
N SER A 310 -31.93 40.91 -3.57
CA SER A 310 -30.85 41.84 -3.90
C SER A 310 -30.95 42.35 -5.35
N PHE A 311 -31.28 41.45 -6.28
CA PHE A 311 -31.48 41.79 -7.69
C PHE A 311 -32.65 42.77 -7.86
N VAL A 312 -33.79 42.52 -7.21
CA VAL A 312 -34.96 43.41 -7.24
C VAL A 312 -34.62 44.79 -6.67
N ALA A 313 -33.91 44.83 -5.53
CA ALA A 313 -33.47 46.08 -4.90
C ALA A 313 -32.47 46.89 -5.74
N SER A 314 -31.80 46.25 -6.72
CA SER A 314 -30.83 46.93 -7.59
C SER A 314 -31.47 47.86 -8.63
N TYR A 315 -32.76 47.70 -8.92
CA TYR A 315 -33.47 48.63 -9.80
C TYR A 315 -33.80 49.92 -9.04
N ASP A 316 -33.34 51.06 -9.58
CA ASP A 316 -33.77 52.37 -9.09
C ASP A 316 -35.30 52.46 -9.12
N GLY A 317 -35.90 53.25 -8.22
CA GLY A 317 -37.35 53.26 -7.92
C GLY A 317 -38.33 53.55 -9.07
N LYS A 318 -37.88 53.49 -10.33
CA LYS A 318 -38.70 53.41 -11.55
C LYS A 318 -39.46 52.09 -11.66
N PHE A 319 -38.86 50.96 -11.26
CA PHE A 319 -39.51 49.65 -11.31
C PHE A 319 -39.91 49.21 -9.90
N SER A 320 -41.15 48.73 -9.75
CA SER A 320 -41.64 48.16 -8.49
C SER A 320 -42.02 46.70 -8.70
N LEU A 321 -41.50 45.80 -7.87
CA LEU A 321 -41.89 44.39 -7.94
C LEU A 321 -43.35 44.24 -7.50
N GLN A 322 -44.17 43.60 -8.34
CA GLN A 322 -45.56 43.25 -8.02
C GLN A 322 -45.72 41.78 -7.66
N ASP A 323 -44.95 40.91 -8.32
CA ASP A 323 -45.07 39.48 -8.15
C ASP A 323 -43.71 38.79 -8.36
N ASN A 324 -43.46 37.75 -7.57
CA ASN A 324 -42.28 36.89 -7.65
C ASN A 324 -42.74 35.44 -7.50
N VAL A 325 -42.80 34.72 -8.61
CA VAL A 325 -43.26 33.34 -8.67
C VAL A 325 -42.07 32.43 -8.93
N TYR A 326 -41.81 31.51 -8.01
CA TYR A 326 -40.90 30.39 -8.24
C TYR A 326 -41.55 29.39 -9.18
N LEU A 327 -40.89 29.07 -10.30
CA LEU A 327 -41.44 28.22 -11.36
C LEU A 327 -40.91 26.78 -11.32
N GLY A 328 -39.82 26.53 -10.59
CA GLY A 328 -39.19 25.21 -10.52
C GLY A 328 -37.66 25.24 -10.56
N ASP A 329 -37.06 24.06 -10.49
CA ASP A 329 -35.63 23.83 -10.53
C ASP A 329 -35.19 23.03 -11.77
N PHE A 330 -33.89 23.06 -12.04
CA PHE A 330 -33.28 22.31 -13.13
C PHE A 330 -31.86 21.90 -12.78
N THR A 331 -31.38 20.85 -13.45
CA THR A 331 -29.98 20.43 -13.40
C THR A 331 -29.42 20.34 -14.82
N ILE A 332 -28.14 20.66 -14.97
CA ILE A 332 -27.36 20.46 -16.19
C ILE A 332 -26.11 19.68 -15.78
N CYS A 333 -25.75 18.62 -16.48
CA CYS A 333 -24.56 17.83 -16.18
C CYS A 333 -23.80 17.49 -17.45
N SER A 334 -22.48 17.66 -17.44
CA SER A 334 -21.62 17.39 -18.60
C SER A 334 -21.73 15.93 -19.06
N LYS A 335 -21.77 15.68 -20.37
CA LYS A 335 -21.69 14.34 -20.96
C LYS A 335 -20.26 13.80 -21.03
N GLY A 336 -19.26 14.61 -20.69
CA GLY A 336 -17.83 14.29 -20.84
C GLY A 336 -16.97 14.73 -19.65
N ASN A 337 -15.65 14.56 -19.78
CA ASN A 337 -14.72 14.66 -18.65
C ASN A 337 -14.18 16.07 -18.36
N SER A 338 -14.62 17.11 -19.08
CA SER A 338 -13.97 18.44 -18.98
C SER A 338 -14.86 19.58 -19.50
N THR A 339 -15.89 19.92 -18.76
CA THR A 339 -16.46 21.27 -18.78
C THR A 339 -16.47 21.76 -17.34
N ASP A 340 -15.90 22.93 -17.10
CA ASP A 340 -16.00 23.64 -15.82
C ASP A 340 -17.13 24.68 -16.00
N PRO A 341 -18.25 24.56 -15.27
CA PRO A 341 -18.55 23.58 -14.21
C PRO A 341 -19.01 22.20 -14.74
N VAL A 342 -18.81 21.15 -13.94
CA VAL A 342 -19.19 19.75 -14.27
C VAL A 342 -20.71 19.60 -14.26
N ASN A 343 -21.36 20.16 -13.25
CA ASN A 343 -22.81 20.27 -13.18
C ASN A 343 -23.26 21.64 -12.66
N VAL A 344 -24.52 21.96 -12.94
CA VAL A 344 -25.19 23.17 -12.47
C VAL A 344 -26.58 22.79 -11.97
N TYR A 345 -26.96 23.27 -10.79
CA TYR A 345 -28.31 23.16 -10.25
C TYR A 345 -28.89 24.56 -10.02
N GLY A 346 -30.07 24.86 -10.58
CA GLY A 346 -30.61 26.21 -10.55
C GLY A 346 -32.11 26.30 -10.33
N PHE A 347 -32.54 27.49 -9.94
CA PHE A 347 -33.93 27.86 -9.67
C PHE A 347 -34.38 28.94 -10.65
N ILE A 348 -35.61 28.82 -11.17
CA ILE A 348 -36.19 29.77 -12.11
C ILE A 348 -37.33 30.55 -11.46
N TYR A 349 -37.32 31.85 -11.68
CA TYR A 349 -38.29 32.81 -11.15
C TYR A 349 -38.94 33.60 -12.29
N LYS A 350 -40.24 33.87 -12.14
CA LYS A 350 -41.01 34.83 -12.93
C LYS A 350 -41.25 36.06 -12.08
N LEU A 351 -40.66 37.17 -12.50
CA LEU A 351 -40.78 38.46 -11.81
C LEU A 351 -41.67 39.37 -12.62
N THR A 352 -42.70 39.94 -11.98
CA THR A 352 -43.55 40.96 -12.60
C THR A 352 -43.21 42.30 -11.99
N PHE A 353 -42.60 43.18 -12.80
CA PHE A 353 -42.33 44.57 -12.42
C PHE A 353 -43.40 45.48 -12.97
N GLN A 354 -43.85 46.42 -12.15
CA GLN A 354 -44.69 47.52 -12.56
C GLN A 354 -43.84 48.77 -12.81
N TYR A 355 -44.13 49.44 -13.91
CA TYR A 355 -43.46 50.64 -14.37
C TYR A 355 -44.48 51.65 -14.90
N GLU A 356 -44.35 52.92 -14.50
CA GLU A 356 -45.17 54.01 -15.03
C GLU A 356 -44.52 54.61 -16.28
N ASN A 357 -45.24 54.60 -17.40
CA ASN A 357 -44.83 55.23 -18.65
C ASN A 357 -45.96 56.09 -19.22
N MET A 358 -45.69 57.37 -19.52
CA MET A 358 -46.68 58.30 -20.09
C MET A 358 -48.04 58.31 -19.34
N ASN A 359 -48.01 58.37 -18.00
CA ASN A 359 -49.19 58.30 -17.12
C ASN A 359 -50.02 57.01 -17.24
N LYS A 360 -49.40 55.90 -17.70
CA LYS A 360 -49.99 54.56 -17.73
C LYS A 360 -49.11 53.59 -16.96
N MET A 361 -49.72 52.84 -16.07
CA MET A 361 -49.07 51.71 -15.39
C MET A 361 -48.98 50.54 -16.36
N ASN A 362 -47.78 49.99 -16.51
CA ASN A 362 -47.50 48.81 -17.33
C ASN A 362 -46.85 47.73 -16.47
N ASN A 363 -47.08 46.48 -16.84
CA ASN A 363 -46.41 45.34 -16.22
C ASN A 363 -45.38 44.77 -17.20
N ILE A 364 -44.23 44.41 -16.67
CA ILE A 364 -43.14 43.78 -17.41
C ILE A 364 -42.83 42.47 -16.70
N VAL A 365 -42.93 41.38 -17.44
CA VAL A 365 -42.56 40.05 -16.95
C VAL A 365 -41.14 39.76 -17.39
N THR A 366 -40.31 39.29 -16.46
CA THR A 366 -38.96 38.79 -16.75
C THR A 366 -38.78 37.43 -16.09
N TYR A 367 -38.11 36.53 -16.82
CA TYR A 367 -37.72 35.21 -16.34
C TYR A 367 -36.23 35.24 -15.99
N TYR A 368 -35.91 34.83 -14.77
CA TYR A 368 -34.58 34.95 -14.17
C TYR A 368 -34.19 33.67 -13.46
N TYR A 369 -32.92 33.29 -13.52
CA TYR A 369 -32.38 32.15 -12.78
C TYR A 369 -31.27 32.57 -11.80
N VAL A 370 -31.17 31.79 -10.74
CA VAL A 370 -29.99 31.69 -9.87
C VAL A 370 -29.56 30.23 -9.88
N ALA A 371 -28.29 29.96 -10.18
CA ALA A 371 -27.79 28.60 -10.33
C ALA A 371 -26.44 28.41 -9.65
N TYR A 372 -26.21 27.22 -9.11
CA TYR A 372 -25.03 26.84 -8.34
C TYR A 372 -24.22 25.80 -9.10
N GLU A 373 -22.91 25.91 -9.02
CA GLU A 373 -21.94 25.12 -9.79
C GLU A 373 -21.38 23.97 -8.94
N ASP A 374 -21.06 22.84 -9.55
CA ASP A 374 -20.33 21.70 -8.97
C ASP A 374 -20.96 21.13 -7.69
N ILE A 375 -22.28 20.87 -7.74
CA ILE A 375 -23.01 20.21 -6.66
C ILE A 375 -22.58 18.75 -6.54
N LEU A 376 -21.74 18.50 -5.54
CA LEU A 376 -21.36 17.17 -5.07
C LEU A 376 -22.34 16.67 -4.01
N VAL A 377 -22.85 15.46 -4.18
CA VAL A 377 -23.75 14.79 -3.24
C VAL A 377 -23.17 13.47 -2.73
N ASP A 378 -23.42 13.19 -1.45
CA ASP A 378 -23.20 11.87 -0.85
C ASP A 378 -24.28 10.85 -1.25
N SER A 379 -24.24 9.65 -0.66
CA SER A 379 -25.23 8.59 -0.90
C SER A 379 -26.65 8.97 -0.48
N ASP A 380 -26.81 9.93 0.44
CA ASP A 380 -28.10 10.43 0.94
C ASP A 380 -28.58 11.68 0.20
N GLY A 381 -27.83 12.14 -0.80
CA GLY A 381 -28.15 13.36 -1.55
C GLY A 381 -27.79 14.67 -0.82
N LYS A 382 -26.93 14.62 0.20
CA LYS A 382 -26.49 15.80 0.95
C LYS A 382 -25.22 16.39 0.34
N SER A 383 -25.05 17.70 0.48
CA SER A 383 -23.97 18.47 -0.12
C SER A 383 -23.43 19.51 0.87
N ASP A 384 -22.13 19.79 0.83
CA ASP A 384 -21.57 20.98 1.48
C ASP A 384 -21.79 22.20 0.57
N ILE A 385 -22.74 23.04 0.95
CA ILE A 385 -23.13 24.21 0.16
C ILE A 385 -22.44 25.52 0.60
N SER A 386 -21.53 25.46 1.57
CA SER A 386 -21.01 26.66 2.25
C SER A 386 -20.16 27.56 1.36
N ALA A 387 -19.53 27.00 0.32
CA ALA A 387 -18.58 27.68 -0.55
C ALA A 387 -18.91 27.55 -2.05
N LEU A 388 -20.18 27.27 -2.39
CA LEU A 388 -20.57 27.10 -3.79
C LEU A 388 -20.55 28.43 -4.54
N ASN A 389 -19.98 28.40 -5.75
CA ASN A 389 -20.14 29.47 -6.70
C ASN A 389 -21.58 29.48 -7.22
N TYR A 390 -22.10 30.68 -7.45
CA TYR A 390 -23.39 30.85 -8.08
C TYR A 390 -23.31 31.83 -9.24
N SER A 391 -24.12 31.56 -10.27
CA SER A 391 -24.33 32.42 -11.41
C SER A 391 -25.79 32.88 -11.47
N THR A 392 -26.01 33.97 -12.18
CA THR A 392 -27.35 34.51 -12.41
C THR A 392 -27.52 34.86 -13.88
N THR A 393 -28.76 35.01 -14.33
CA THR A 393 -29.03 35.41 -15.71
C THR A 393 -28.26 36.66 -16.10
N SER A 394 -27.48 36.58 -17.19
CA SER A 394 -26.68 37.70 -17.73
C SER A 394 -27.40 38.45 -18.86
N ASN A 395 -28.37 37.82 -19.51
CA ASN A 395 -29.14 38.40 -20.63
C ASN A 395 -29.91 39.65 -20.21
N ASN A 396 -30.10 40.58 -21.14
CA ASN A 396 -31.03 41.70 -21.00
C ASN A 396 -31.91 41.81 -22.24
N PHE A 397 -33.15 42.27 -22.07
CA PHE A 397 -34.04 42.59 -23.20
C PHE A 397 -34.59 44.01 -23.07
N ASN A 398 -34.86 44.62 -24.22
CA ASN A 398 -35.33 46.00 -24.28
C ASN A 398 -36.82 46.10 -24.01
N VAL A 399 -37.20 47.08 -23.21
CA VAL A 399 -38.59 47.40 -22.88
C VAL A 399 -38.85 48.85 -23.25
N TYR A 400 -39.88 49.08 -24.08
CA TYR A 400 -40.31 50.41 -24.54
C TYR A 400 -39.20 51.28 -25.16
N ASN A 401 -38.23 50.71 -25.88
CA ASN A 401 -37.12 51.40 -26.59
C ASN A 401 -36.13 52.22 -25.74
N TYR A 402 -36.32 52.32 -24.43
CA TYR A 402 -35.50 53.18 -23.54
C TYR A 402 -34.95 52.46 -22.31
N TYR A 403 -35.49 51.29 -21.95
CA TYR A 403 -35.08 50.54 -20.77
C TYR A 403 -34.63 49.14 -21.15
N SER A 404 -33.76 48.58 -20.33
CA SER A 404 -33.29 47.20 -20.45
C SER A 404 -33.54 46.50 -19.12
N ILE A 405 -34.12 45.31 -19.15
CA ILE A 405 -34.35 44.48 -17.96
C ILE A 405 -33.53 43.21 -18.10
N LYS A 406 -32.83 42.86 -17.02
CA LYS A 406 -32.05 41.61 -16.92
C LYS A 406 -33.00 40.42 -16.81
N GLY A 407 -32.77 39.39 -17.60
CA GLY A 407 -33.61 38.21 -17.73
C GLY A 407 -34.05 37.93 -19.17
N TYR A 408 -35.07 37.11 -19.32
CA TYR A 408 -35.69 36.77 -20.61
C TYR A 408 -37.17 37.21 -20.61
N ASP A 409 -37.71 37.50 -21.79
CA ASP A 409 -39.09 37.94 -21.97
C ASP A 409 -40.11 36.79 -21.97
N SER A 410 -39.63 35.54 -22.02
CA SER A 410 -40.45 34.32 -21.98
C SER A 410 -39.68 33.15 -21.37
N LEU A 411 -40.40 32.21 -20.74
CA LEU A 411 -39.81 30.96 -20.23
C LEU A 411 -39.15 30.15 -21.36
N THR A 412 -39.74 30.15 -22.56
CA THR A 412 -39.19 29.48 -23.73
C THR A 412 -37.83 30.04 -24.14
N ALA A 413 -37.66 31.37 -24.14
CA ALA A 413 -36.37 32.00 -24.46
C ALA A 413 -35.29 31.65 -23.42
N LEU A 414 -35.64 31.65 -22.14
CA LEU A 414 -34.74 31.22 -21.07
C LEU A 414 -34.35 29.75 -21.22
N LYS A 415 -35.33 28.87 -21.42
CA LYS A 415 -35.10 27.43 -21.61
C LYS A 415 -34.18 27.17 -22.81
N SER A 416 -34.38 27.87 -23.91
CA SER A 416 -33.55 27.71 -25.12
C SER A 416 -32.10 28.16 -24.89
N ALA A 417 -31.91 29.24 -24.12
CA ALA A 417 -30.57 29.73 -23.79
C ALA A 417 -29.80 28.80 -22.82
N ILE A 418 -30.51 28.08 -21.95
CA ILE A 418 -29.91 27.15 -21.00
C ILE A 418 -29.71 25.77 -21.63
N ILE A 419 -30.76 25.22 -22.24
CA ILE A 419 -30.81 23.82 -22.71
C ILE A 419 -30.44 23.72 -24.18
N ASP A 420 -31.23 24.33 -25.07
CA ASP A 420 -31.12 24.07 -26.51
C ASP A 420 -29.74 24.45 -27.06
N ALA A 421 -29.17 25.56 -26.56
CA ALA A 421 -27.85 26.03 -26.94
C ALA A 421 -26.71 25.06 -26.57
N ASN A 422 -26.91 24.23 -25.54
CA ASN A 422 -25.87 23.39 -24.96
C ASN A 422 -26.13 21.88 -25.18
N ALA A 423 -27.22 21.51 -25.87
CA ALA A 423 -27.79 20.17 -25.82
C ALA A 423 -26.87 19.04 -26.34
N ALA A 424 -25.86 19.38 -27.14
CA ALA A 424 -24.85 18.43 -27.60
C ALA A 424 -23.90 17.99 -26.48
N GLU A 425 -23.60 18.87 -25.52
CA GLU A 425 -22.52 18.70 -24.54
C GLU A 425 -23.03 18.29 -23.15
N TYR A 426 -24.29 18.56 -22.82
CA TYR A 426 -24.84 18.30 -21.49
C TYR A 426 -26.11 17.44 -21.52
N ASN A 427 -26.35 16.77 -20.40
CA ASN A 427 -27.63 16.20 -20.00
C ASN A 427 -28.40 17.23 -19.17
N TYR A 428 -29.73 17.11 -19.16
CA TYR A 428 -30.61 18.06 -18.48
C TYR A 428 -31.73 17.35 -17.76
N ASP A 429 -32.07 17.90 -16.60
CA ASP A 429 -33.30 17.62 -15.90
C ASP A 429 -34.03 18.95 -15.66
N TRP A 430 -35.30 19.05 -16.04
CA TRP A 430 -36.04 20.31 -16.10
C TRP A 430 -37.42 20.17 -15.45
N ASN A 431 -37.52 20.65 -14.22
CA ASN A 431 -38.73 20.60 -13.39
C ASN A 431 -39.37 21.99 -13.26
N VAL A 432 -39.50 22.71 -14.38
CA VAL A 432 -40.02 24.08 -14.39
C VAL A 432 -41.29 24.18 -15.23
N SER A 433 -42.34 24.77 -14.65
CA SER A 433 -43.66 24.98 -15.26
C SER A 433 -44.25 26.35 -14.93
N GLU A 434 -45.14 26.86 -15.80
CA GLU A 434 -45.92 28.09 -15.58
C GLU A 434 -47.28 27.87 -14.93
#